data_AF-A0A8T0V0K8-F1
#
_entry.id   AF-A0A8T0V0K8-F1
#
_cell.length_a   1.000
_cell.length_b   1.000
_cell.length_c   1.000
_cell.angle_alpha   90.00
_cell.angle_beta   90.00
_cell.angle_gamma   90.00
#
_symmetry.space_group_name_H-M   'P 1'
#
loop_
_entity.id
_entity.type
_entity.pdbx_description
1 polymer ?
#
loop_
_entity_poly.entity_id
_entity_poly.type
_entity_poly.pdbx_seq_one_letter_code
_entity_poly.pdbx_strand_id
1 'polypeptide(L)'
;MFGPDICGDQKKKLHLILSYQGQNYPIKKDLKCETDKLTHFYTFILRPDATYSILIDNREREFGSMYTDWDILPPRRIKDVDAKKPKDWDDREYIEDPDQVKPEGYDSIPKDIPDPKDKKPESWDDDDDGIWKPRMIPNPEYKGPWKRKKIKNPNYKGKWKTPWIDNPEFEDDPDLYVLKPLQYVGIEVWQVKAGSVFDNILICDDPDYARHVVDETFAANKEAEKEAFEGAEKKRKAREEEEARRAREEGERRRRERDRDRGRDHYRDRYKRHRHYDYHDEL
;
A
#
# COMPACT_ATOMS: atom_id res chain seq x y z
N MET A 1 -11.50 23.24 3.69
CA MET A 1 -10.81 22.82 4.94
C MET A 1 -9.42 22.35 4.56
N PHE A 2 -8.39 22.85 5.24
CA PHE A 2 -7.00 22.48 5.00
C PHE A 2 -6.24 22.45 6.34
N GLY A 3 -5.46 21.40 6.59
CA GLY A 3 -4.64 21.30 7.80
C GLY A 3 -4.39 19.86 8.28
N PRO A 4 -3.40 19.66 9.18
CA PRO A 4 -3.04 18.35 9.70
C PRO A 4 -4.12 17.79 10.64
N ASP A 5 -4.36 16.47 10.56
CA ASP A 5 -5.22 15.69 11.45
C ASP A 5 -4.49 14.45 11.93
N ILE A 6 -4.33 14.37 13.25
CA ILE A 6 -3.60 13.31 13.95
C ILE A 6 -4.53 12.69 14.98
N CYS A 7 -4.92 11.44 14.74
CA CYS A 7 -5.76 10.64 15.63
C CYS A 7 -5.16 9.24 15.81
N GLY A 8 -4.41 9.07 16.91
CA GLY A 8 -3.69 7.83 17.21
C GLY A 8 -2.58 7.54 16.21
N ASP A 9 -2.19 6.26 16.10
CA ASP A 9 -1.14 5.85 15.16
C ASP A 9 -1.64 5.59 13.74
N GLN A 10 -2.96 5.43 13.57
CA GLN A 10 -3.56 5.03 12.30
C GLN A 10 -3.94 6.22 11.41
N LYS A 11 -4.22 7.41 11.97
CA LYS A 11 -4.60 8.60 11.21
C LYS A 11 -3.61 9.71 11.45
N LYS A 12 -2.74 9.94 10.47
CA LYS A 12 -1.75 11.03 10.43
C LYS A 12 -1.76 11.59 9.01
N LYS A 13 -2.71 12.48 8.73
CA LYS A 13 -2.95 12.96 7.37
C LYS A 13 -3.14 14.47 7.31
N LEU A 14 -2.76 15.06 6.20
CA LEU A 14 -3.05 16.44 5.86
C LEU A 14 -4.38 16.48 5.10
N HIS A 15 -5.43 17.05 5.70
CA HIS A 15 -6.68 17.21 4.98
C HIS A 15 -6.57 18.34 3.97
N LEU A 16 -7.12 18.11 2.79
CA LEU A 16 -7.48 19.15 1.85
C LEU A 16 -8.86 18.81 1.26
N ILE A 17 -9.86 19.56 1.68
CA ILE A 17 -11.27 19.36 1.31
C ILE A 17 -11.79 20.66 0.71
N LEU A 18 -12.30 20.55 -0.52
CA LEU A 18 -12.91 21.67 -1.24
C LEU A 18 -14.42 21.51 -1.23
N SER A 19 -15.14 22.62 -1.16
CA SER A 19 -16.60 22.63 -1.24
C SER A 19 -17.00 23.09 -2.64
N TYR A 20 -17.83 22.29 -3.31
CA TYR A 20 -18.35 22.58 -4.64
C TYR A 20 -19.85 22.26 -4.65
N GLN A 21 -20.67 23.21 -5.13
CA GLN A 21 -22.13 23.10 -5.17
C GLN A 21 -22.81 22.63 -3.87
N GLY A 22 -22.24 22.98 -2.70
CA GLY A 22 -22.77 22.62 -1.39
C GLY A 22 -22.36 21.24 -0.87
N GLN A 23 -21.60 20.48 -1.65
CA GLN A 23 -21.01 19.20 -1.24
C GLN A 23 -19.51 19.38 -0.93
N ASN A 24 -18.99 18.57 -0.01
CA ASN A 24 -17.58 18.57 0.36
C ASN A 24 -16.86 17.40 -0.32
N TYR A 25 -15.75 17.71 -0.99
CA TYR A 25 -14.93 16.76 -1.72
C TYR A 25 -13.54 16.69 -1.07
N PRO A 26 -13.20 15.59 -0.38
CA PRO A 26 -11.84 15.36 0.09
C PRO A 26 -10.94 15.03 -1.09
N ILE A 27 -9.67 15.42 -1.00
CA ILE A 27 -8.66 15.02 -1.98
C ILE A 27 -8.48 13.51 -1.99
N LYS A 28 -8.29 12.93 -3.18
CA LYS A 28 -8.05 11.49 -3.38
C LYS A 28 -6.69 11.03 -2.86
N LYS A 29 -5.71 11.93 -2.86
CA LYS A 29 -4.33 11.64 -2.49
C LYS A 29 -4.23 11.47 -0.97
N ASP A 30 -3.41 10.50 -0.55
CA ASP A 30 -3.06 10.32 0.86
C ASP A 30 -1.90 11.27 1.24
N LEU A 31 -2.26 12.46 1.72
CA LEU A 31 -1.29 13.49 2.07
C LEU A 31 -0.81 13.28 3.51
N LYS A 32 0.51 13.29 3.70
CA LYS A 32 1.14 13.17 5.02
C LYS A 32 1.30 14.54 5.67
N CYS A 33 1.17 14.58 6.99
CA CYS A 33 1.51 15.74 7.81
C CYS A 33 2.73 15.44 8.69
N GLU A 34 3.38 16.49 9.15
CA GLU A 34 4.48 16.38 10.10
C GLU A 34 3.92 16.01 11.49
N THR A 35 4.68 15.22 12.25
CA THR A 35 4.21 14.58 13.51
C THR A 35 5.13 14.81 14.69
N ASP A 36 6.16 15.63 14.52
CA ASP A 36 7.04 16.00 15.63
C ASP A 36 6.37 17.10 16.50
N LYS A 37 7.14 17.70 17.41
CA LYS A 37 6.65 18.72 18.36
C LYS A 37 7.14 20.13 18.01
N LEU A 38 7.74 20.31 16.83
CA LEU A 38 8.23 21.59 16.34
C LEU A 38 7.14 22.29 15.53
N THR A 39 7.36 23.58 15.29
CA THR A 39 6.46 24.37 14.47
C THR A 39 6.65 24.02 13.00
N HIS A 40 5.54 23.84 12.28
CA HIS A 40 5.51 23.59 10.84
C HIS A 40 4.54 24.53 10.14
N PHE A 41 4.94 25.01 8.95
CA PHE A 41 4.11 25.86 8.10
C PHE A 41 3.42 25.02 7.02
N TYR A 42 2.10 25.08 6.97
CA TYR A 42 1.29 24.43 5.94
C TYR A 42 0.74 25.50 4.99
N THR A 43 1.13 25.44 3.73
CA THR A 43 0.67 26.40 2.69
C THR A 43 -0.10 25.66 1.62
N PHE A 44 -1.29 26.15 1.29
CA PHE A 44 -2.10 25.68 0.16
C PHE A 44 -2.27 26.82 -0.83
N ILE A 45 -1.91 26.57 -2.09
CA ILE A 45 -2.02 27.51 -3.19
C ILE A 45 -2.97 26.92 -4.22
N LEU A 46 -4.05 27.64 -4.55
CA LEU A 46 -4.97 27.30 -5.63
C LEU A 46 -4.89 28.38 -6.71
N ARG A 47 -4.70 27.98 -7.96
CA ARG A 47 -4.49 28.89 -9.09
C ARG A 47 -5.70 28.94 -10.03
N PRO A 48 -5.83 30.01 -10.86
CA PRO A 48 -6.93 30.16 -11.82
C PRO A 48 -7.01 29.09 -12.92
N ASP A 49 -5.94 28.33 -13.16
CA ASP A 49 -5.92 27.20 -14.08
C ASP A 49 -6.39 25.88 -13.42
N ALA A 50 -7.03 25.98 -12.26
CA ALA A 50 -7.45 24.87 -11.41
C ALA A 50 -6.31 23.93 -10.99
N THR A 51 -5.06 24.42 -11.03
CA THR A 51 -3.92 23.73 -10.43
C THR A 51 -3.73 24.14 -8.97
N TYR A 52 -3.13 23.25 -8.19
CA TYR A 52 -2.78 23.55 -6.80
C TYR A 52 -1.37 23.09 -6.47
N SER A 53 -0.80 23.70 -5.44
CA SER A 53 0.45 23.27 -4.79
C SER A 53 0.25 23.27 -3.28
N ILE A 54 0.86 22.28 -2.61
CA ILE A 54 0.92 22.18 -1.16
C ILE A 54 2.38 22.23 -0.76
N LEU A 55 2.71 23.21 0.10
CA LEU A 55 4.04 23.35 0.66
C LEU A 55 3.99 23.07 2.15
N ILE A 56 5.00 22.36 2.64
CA ILE A 56 5.28 22.19 4.06
C ILE A 56 6.66 22.77 4.31
N ASP A 57 6.76 23.75 5.22
CA ASP A 57 8.00 24.45 5.55
C ASP A 57 8.68 25.03 4.28
N ASN A 58 7.89 25.70 3.43
CA ASN A 58 8.28 26.23 2.12
C ASN A 58 8.83 25.21 1.10
N ARG A 59 8.71 23.91 1.38
CA ARG A 59 9.06 22.85 0.43
C ARG A 59 7.80 22.30 -0.22
N GLU A 60 7.73 22.33 -1.54
CA GLU A 60 6.64 21.71 -2.29
C GLU A 60 6.61 20.20 -2.03
N ARG A 61 5.49 19.74 -1.47
CA ARG A 61 5.27 18.33 -1.15
C ARG A 61 4.33 17.65 -2.13
N GLU A 62 3.36 18.40 -2.64
CA GLU A 62 2.34 17.89 -3.54
C GLU A 62 1.90 18.98 -4.51
N PHE A 63 1.56 18.57 -5.73
CA PHE A 63 0.99 19.44 -6.74
C PHE A 63 0.02 18.65 -7.62
N GLY A 64 -0.90 19.33 -8.28
CA GLY A 64 -1.83 18.66 -9.18
C GLY A 64 -2.93 19.57 -9.66
N SER A 65 -4.07 18.97 -10.02
CA SER A 65 -5.21 19.68 -10.58
C SER A 65 -6.52 19.23 -9.94
N MET A 66 -7.46 20.16 -9.82
CA MET A 66 -8.81 19.88 -9.36
C MET A 66 -9.53 18.84 -10.24
N TYR A 67 -9.19 18.78 -11.53
CA TYR A 67 -9.77 17.83 -12.48
C TYR A 67 -9.38 16.37 -12.21
N THR A 68 -8.24 16.12 -11.56
CA THR A 68 -7.70 14.77 -11.37
C THR A 68 -7.80 14.32 -9.91
N ASP A 69 -7.57 15.24 -8.98
CA ASP A 69 -7.27 14.89 -7.60
C ASP A 69 -8.48 14.98 -6.67
N TRP A 70 -9.63 15.43 -7.19
CA TRP A 70 -10.93 15.33 -6.55
C TRP A 70 -11.95 14.66 -7.46
N ASP A 71 -13.04 14.15 -6.88
CA ASP A 71 -14.21 13.64 -7.61
C ASP A 71 -15.29 14.74 -7.74
N ILE A 72 -14.88 15.95 -8.16
CA ILE A 72 -15.82 17.07 -8.33
C ILE A 72 -16.60 16.95 -9.64
N LEU A 73 -15.87 16.77 -10.75
CA LEU A 73 -16.43 16.56 -12.07
C LEU A 73 -16.33 15.08 -12.45
N PRO A 74 -17.27 14.56 -13.26
CA PRO A 74 -17.18 13.21 -13.80
C PRO A 74 -15.93 13.06 -14.69
N PRO A 75 -15.45 11.83 -14.96
CA PRO A 75 -14.28 11.63 -15.78
C PRO A 75 -14.53 12.08 -17.23
N ARG A 76 -13.53 12.72 -17.86
CA ARG A 76 -13.61 13.16 -19.27
C ARG A 76 -13.88 12.02 -20.25
N ARG A 77 -13.38 10.81 -19.96
CA ARG A 77 -13.55 9.63 -20.81
C ARG A 77 -14.02 8.44 -19.99
N ILE A 78 -14.92 7.66 -20.57
CA ILE A 78 -15.44 6.41 -20.02
C ILE A 78 -15.21 5.26 -21.00
N LYS A 79 -15.24 4.02 -20.51
CA LYS A 79 -15.22 2.86 -21.40
C LYS A 79 -16.56 2.75 -22.10
N ASP A 80 -16.54 2.51 -23.41
CA ASP A 80 -17.75 2.25 -24.18
C ASP A 80 -18.33 0.89 -23.79
N VAL A 81 -19.36 0.89 -22.95
CA VAL A 81 -20.01 -0.34 -22.47
C VAL A 81 -20.75 -1.08 -23.59
N ASP A 82 -21.08 -0.39 -24.68
CA ASP A 82 -21.80 -0.93 -25.83
C ASP A 82 -20.86 -1.41 -26.94
N ALA A 83 -19.57 -1.10 -26.86
CA ALA A 83 -18.58 -1.53 -27.82
C ALA A 83 -18.43 -3.05 -27.86
N LYS A 84 -18.78 -3.63 -29.01
CA LYS A 84 -18.60 -5.05 -29.31
C LYS A 84 -17.32 -5.26 -30.11
N LYS A 85 -16.66 -6.38 -29.86
CA LYS A 85 -15.52 -6.84 -30.68
C LYS A 85 -15.98 -6.94 -32.15
N PRO A 86 -15.33 -6.24 -33.09
CA PRO A 86 -15.65 -6.34 -34.51
C PRO A 86 -15.47 -7.77 -35.01
N LYS A 87 -16.32 -8.18 -35.95
CA LYS A 87 -16.28 -9.54 -36.52
C LYS A 87 -14.97 -9.81 -37.28
N ASP A 88 -14.36 -8.77 -37.84
CA ASP A 88 -13.09 -8.79 -38.57
C ASP A 88 -11.87 -8.62 -37.65
N TRP A 89 -12.05 -8.60 -36.32
CA TRP A 89 -10.95 -8.48 -35.38
C TRP A 89 -10.35 -9.84 -35.02
N ASP A 90 -9.22 -10.17 -35.63
CA ASP A 90 -8.48 -11.38 -35.30
C ASP A 90 -7.53 -11.14 -34.11
N ASP A 91 -7.86 -11.73 -32.97
CA ASP A 91 -7.04 -11.73 -31.75
C ASP A 91 -6.22 -13.02 -31.59
N ARG A 92 -6.17 -13.88 -32.61
CA ARG A 92 -5.32 -15.06 -32.64
C ARG A 92 -3.95 -14.66 -33.15
N GLU A 93 -2.95 -14.71 -32.26
CA GLU A 93 -1.56 -14.42 -32.61
C GLU A 93 -0.98 -15.45 -33.60
N TYR A 94 -1.43 -16.71 -33.49
CA TYR A 94 -1.01 -17.80 -34.36
C TYR A 94 -2.22 -18.46 -35.04
N ILE A 95 -2.11 -18.69 -36.34
CA ILE A 95 -3.06 -19.46 -37.15
C ILE A 95 -2.35 -20.69 -37.72
N GLU A 96 -3.13 -21.69 -38.13
CA GLU A 96 -2.53 -22.79 -38.89
C GLU A 96 -2.15 -22.32 -40.30
N ASP A 97 -1.03 -22.81 -40.81
CA ASP A 97 -0.48 -22.46 -42.12
C ASP A 97 -1.42 -22.89 -43.27
N PRO A 98 -2.14 -21.94 -43.91
CA PRO A 98 -3.14 -22.27 -44.92
C PRO A 98 -2.52 -22.92 -46.16
N ASP A 99 -1.24 -22.63 -46.44
CA ASP A 99 -0.50 -23.16 -47.59
C ASP A 99 0.02 -24.57 -47.32
N GLN A 100 0.01 -25.00 -46.06
CA GLN A 100 0.41 -26.35 -45.70
C GLN A 100 -0.75 -27.34 -45.92
N VAL A 101 -0.67 -28.02 -47.05
CA VAL A 101 -1.51 -29.18 -47.37
C VAL A 101 -0.95 -30.45 -46.75
N LYS A 102 -1.85 -31.33 -46.35
CA LYS A 102 -1.48 -32.67 -45.90
C LYS A 102 -0.92 -33.46 -47.09
N PRO A 103 0.28 -34.04 -47.00
CA PRO A 103 0.82 -34.85 -48.09
C PRO A 103 -0.10 -36.03 -48.41
N GLU A 104 -0.26 -36.31 -49.69
CA GLU A 104 -1.01 -37.48 -50.16
C GLU A 104 -0.35 -38.77 -49.64
N GLY A 105 -1.15 -39.71 -49.17
CA GLY A 105 -0.66 -40.97 -48.59
C GLY A 105 -0.13 -40.89 -47.15
N TYR A 106 -0.07 -39.72 -46.51
CA TYR A 106 0.44 -39.59 -45.13
C TYR A 106 -0.35 -40.43 -44.11
N ASP A 107 -1.68 -40.51 -44.24
CA ASP A 107 -2.53 -41.35 -43.38
C ASP A 107 -2.45 -42.85 -43.72
N SER A 108 -2.00 -43.15 -44.94
CA SER A 108 -1.86 -44.52 -45.43
C SER A 108 -0.56 -45.17 -44.94
N ILE A 109 0.35 -44.41 -44.32
CA ILE A 109 1.57 -44.94 -43.71
C ILE A 109 1.16 -45.71 -42.44
N PRO A 110 1.33 -47.04 -42.41
CA PRO A 110 0.96 -47.83 -41.24
C PRO A 110 1.90 -47.54 -40.08
N LYS A 111 1.38 -47.60 -38.85
CA LYS A 111 2.16 -47.40 -37.62
C LYS A 111 3.24 -48.46 -37.45
N ASP A 112 2.95 -49.68 -37.86
CA ASP A 112 3.83 -50.84 -37.74
C ASP A 112 4.00 -51.48 -39.13
N ILE A 113 5.22 -51.92 -39.45
CA ILE A 113 5.58 -52.65 -40.67
C ILE A 113 6.20 -54.00 -40.31
N PRO A 114 6.09 -55.04 -41.16
CA PRO A 114 6.78 -56.30 -40.90
C PRO A 114 8.30 -56.09 -40.87
N ASP A 115 8.99 -56.69 -39.90
CA ASP A 115 10.43 -56.57 -39.73
C ASP A 115 11.16 -57.21 -40.92
N PRO A 116 11.90 -56.44 -41.73
CA PRO A 116 12.61 -56.97 -42.90
C PRO A 116 13.73 -57.95 -42.53
N LYS A 117 14.16 -57.97 -41.26
CA LYS A 117 15.19 -58.88 -40.75
C LYS A 117 14.61 -60.14 -40.12
N ASP A 118 13.32 -60.15 -39.84
CA ASP A 118 12.65 -61.35 -39.37
C ASP A 118 12.45 -62.30 -40.55
N LYS A 119 12.98 -63.51 -40.42
CA LYS A 119 12.93 -64.54 -41.46
C LYS A 119 12.24 -65.76 -40.86
N LYS A 120 11.42 -66.41 -41.69
CA LYS A 120 10.79 -67.69 -41.33
C LYS A 120 11.86 -68.65 -40.78
N PRO A 121 11.74 -69.10 -39.52
CA PRO A 121 12.65 -70.08 -38.97
C PRO A 121 12.65 -71.36 -39.81
N GLU A 122 13.80 -72.00 -39.95
CA GLU A 122 13.93 -73.25 -40.71
C GLU A 122 13.12 -74.41 -40.08
N SER A 123 12.81 -74.31 -38.79
CA SER A 123 11.98 -75.26 -38.04
C SER A 123 10.48 -74.96 -38.08
N TRP A 124 10.00 -74.05 -38.94
CA TRP A 124 8.59 -73.67 -39.03
C TRP A 124 7.86 -74.47 -40.10
N ASP A 125 6.79 -75.16 -39.71
CA ASP A 125 5.92 -75.93 -40.61
C ASP A 125 4.61 -75.17 -40.86
N ASP A 126 4.31 -74.81 -42.11
CA ASP A 126 3.09 -74.04 -42.41
C ASP A 126 1.80 -74.88 -42.26
N ASP A 127 1.89 -76.21 -42.33
CA ASP A 127 0.74 -77.11 -42.21
C ASP A 127 0.33 -77.34 -40.74
N ASP A 128 1.32 -77.36 -39.83
CA ASP A 128 1.11 -77.57 -38.38
C ASP A 128 1.06 -76.24 -37.57
N ASP A 129 1.91 -75.25 -37.90
CA ASP A 129 2.01 -73.96 -37.16
C ASP A 129 1.22 -72.81 -37.83
N GLY A 130 0.73 -73.03 -39.06
CA GLY A 130 0.03 -72.03 -39.88
C GLY A 130 0.96 -71.11 -40.68
N ILE A 131 0.38 -70.27 -41.55
CA ILE A 131 1.14 -69.35 -42.42
C ILE A 131 1.99 -68.40 -41.57
N TRP A 132 3.32 -68.55 -41.66
CA TRP A 132 4.26 -67.70 -40.96
C TRP A 132 4.05 -66.22 -41.30
N LYS A 133 4.05 -65.36 -40.26
CA LYS A 133 3.97 -63.90 -40.41
C LYS A 133 5.16 -63.24 -39.69
N PRO A 134 5.87 -62.30 -40.34
CA PRO A 134 6.97 -61.59 -39.69
C PRO A 134 6.46 -60.76 -38.51
N ARG A 135 7.30 -60.56 -37.49
CA ARG A 135 7.05 -59.64 -36.37
C ARG A 135 6.86 -58.22 -36.90
N MET A 136 5.88 -57.52 -36.37
CA MET A 136 5.64 -56.11 -36.72
C MET A 136 6.54 -55.22 -35.87
N ILE A 137 7.28 -54.31 -36.50
CA ILE A 137 8.10 -53.29 -35.85
C ILE A 137 7.55 -51.89 -36.14
N PRO A 138 7.80 -50.89 -35.27
CA PRO A 138 7.38 -49.52 -35.53
C PRO A 138 7.95 -49.01 -36.85
N ASN A 139 7.08 -48.45 -37.70
CA ASN A 139 7.47 -47.90 -38.98
C ASN A 139 8.21 -46.56 -38.79
N PRO A 140 9.50 -46.44 -39.18
CA PRO A 140 10.25 -45.19 -39.06
C PRO A 140 9.63 -44.02 -39.84
N GLU A 141 8.87 -44.31 -40.90
CA GLU A 141 8.19 -43.30 -41.72
C GLU A 141 6.88 -42.80 -41.08
N TYR A 142 6.35 -43.48 -40.06
CA TYR A 142 5.13 -43.05 -39.38
C TYR A 142 5.41 -41.87 -38.44
N LYS A 143 5.03 -40.66 -38.87
CA LYS A 143 5.25 -39.41 -38.13
C LYS A 143 4.11 -39.02 -37.18
N GLY A 144 3.20 -39.96 -36.88
CA GLY A 144 2.02 -39.70 -36.05
C GLY A 144 0.94 -38.87 -36.77
N PRO A 145 -0.17 -38.52 -36.09
CA PRO A 145 -1.26 -37.76 -36.69
C PRO A 145 -0.78 -36.43 -37.27
N TRP A 146 -1.09 -36.17 -38.53
CA TRP A 146 -0.69 -34.93 -39.19
C TRP A 146 -1.27 -33.71 -38.46
N LYS A 147 -0.42 -32.73 -38.14
CA LYS A 147 -0.82 -31.44 -37.57
C LYS A 147 -0.25 -30.34 -38.43
N ARG A 148 -1.10 -29.39 -38.80
CA ARG A 148 -0.70 -28.21 -39.55
C ARG A 148 0.18 -27.31 -38.66
N LYS A 149 1.25 -26.77 -39.23
CA LYS A 149 2.18 -25.85 -38.54
C LYS A 149 1.43 -24.58 -38.17
N LYS A 150 1.77 -24.01 -37.03
CA LYS A 150 1.25 -22.70 -36.60
C LYS A 150 2.20 -21.61 -37.07
N ILE A 151 1.68 -20.65 -37.83
CA ILE A 151 2.40 -19.46 -38.29
C ILE A 151 1.84 -18.22 -37.61
N LYS A 152 2.64 -17.15 -37.55
CA LYS A 152 2.15 -15.85 -37.06
C LYS A 152 1.06 -15.35 -37.98
N ASN A 153 -0.06 -14.95 -37.39
CA ASN A 153 -1.20 -14.45 -38.14
C ASN A 153 -0.91 -13.03 -38.66
N PRO A 154 -0.83 -12.82 -39.99
CA PRO A 154 -0.61 -11.49 -40.56
C PRO A 154 -1.74 -10.49 -40.22
N ASN A 155 -2.94 -10.99 -39.93
CA ASN A 155 -4.12 -10.20 -39.61
C ASN A 155 -4.32 -9.98 -38.11
N TYR A 156 -3.35 -10.36 -37.26
CA TYR A 156 -3.46 -10.20 -35.82
C TYR A 156 -3.52 -8.72 -35.42
N LYS A 157 -4.67 -8.27 -34.92
CA LYS A 157 -4.91 -6.87 -34.49
C LYS A 157 -4.64 -6.65 -33.00
N GLY A 158 -4.16 -7.68 -32.28
CA GLY A 158 -3.99 -7.64 -30.83
C GLY A 158 -5.23 -8.14 -30.08
N LYS A 159 -5.11 -8.28 -28.75
CA LYS A 159 -6.28 -8.57 -27.90
C LYS A 159 -7.24 -7.37 -27.95
N TRP A 160 -8.49 -7.61 -28.33
CA TRP A 160 -9.52 -6.58 -28.32
C TRP A 160 -9.66 -5.97 -26.92
N LYS A 161 -9.70 -4.64 -26.86
CA LYS A 161 -9.94 -3.88 -25.64
C LYS A 161 -11.10 -2.92 -25.90
N THR A 162 -11.97 -2.77 -24.91
CA THR A 162 -13.04 -1.79 -24.96
C THR A 162 -12.47 -0.39 -25.19
N PRO A 163 -12.94 0.35 -26.21
CA PRO A 163 -12.47 1.69 -26.48
C PRO A 163 -12.90 2.65 -25.38
N TRP A 164 -12.13 3.73 -25.23
CA TRP A 164 -12.50 4.86 -24.38
C TRP A 164 -13.21 5.90 -25.25
N ILE A 165 -14.41 6.30 -24.84
CA ILE A 165 -15.20 7.36 -25.48
C ILE A 165 -15.28 8.58 -24.57
N ASP A 166 -15.61 9.72 -25.16
CA ASP A 166 -15.89 10.93 -24.39
C ASP A 166 -17.15 10.71 -23.55
N ASN A 167 -17.10 11.16 -22.30
CA ASN A 167 -18.21 10.98 -21.38
C ASN A 167 -19.31 12.01 -21.68
N PRO A 168 -20.52 11.59 -22.09
CA PRO A 168 -21.61 12.53 -22.36
C PRO A 168 -22.06 13.32 -21.13
N GLU A 169 -21.80 12.79 -19.92
CA GLU A 169 -22.08 13.47 -18.65
C GLU A 169 -20.97 14.45 -18.24
N PHE A 170 -19.85 14.51 -18.98
CA PHE A 170 -18.80 15.47 -18.70
C PHE A 170 -19.15 16.84 -19.27
N GLU A 171 -19.40 17.78 -18.38
CA GLU A 171 -19.45 19.21 -18.66
C GLU A 171 -18.25 19.88 -17.98
N ASP A 172 -17.47 20.65 -18.75
CA ASP A 172 -16.32 21.36 -18.20
C ASP A 172 -16.79 22.60 -17.45
N ASP A 173 -16.17 22.87 -16.30
CA ASP A 173 -16.40 24.08 -15.53
C ASP A 173 -15.11 24.91 -15.55
N PRO A 174 -15.03 26.00 -16.34
CA PRO A 174 -13.86 26.86 -16.39
C PRO A 174 -13.61 27.60 -15.06
N ASP A 175 -14.63 27.72 -14.23
CA ASP A 175 -14.60 28.39 -12.94
C ASP A 175 -14.49 27.40 -11.77
N LEU A 176 -14.05 26.16 -12.03
CA LEU A 176 -13.90 25.10 -11.02
C LEU A 176 -13.06 25.52 -9.80
N TYR A 177 -12.08 26.41 -10.00
CA TYR A 177 -11.22 26.95 -8.94
C TYR A 177 -11.88 28.09 -8.13
N VAL A 178 -12.95 28.68 -8.65
CA VAL A 178 -13.63 29.84 -8.07
C VAL A 178 -14.46 29.38 -6.89
N LEU A 179 -13.94 29.62 -5.69
CA LEU A 179 -14.65 29.38 -4.45
C LEU A 179 -15.60 30.56 -4.14
N LYS A 180 -16.68 30.28 -3.39
CA LYS A 180 -17.52 31.35 -2.85
C LYS A 180 -16.68 32.33 -2.03
N PRO A 181 -17.00 33.65 -2.05
CA PRO A 181 -16.26 34.65 -1.30
C PRO A 181 -16.08 34.24 0.17
N LEU A 182 -14.82 34.15 0.60
CA LEU A 182 -14.45 33.76 1.96
C LEU A 182 -14.48 35.00 2.87
N GLN A 183 -15.19 34.91 3.99
CA GLN A 183 -15.31 36.02 4.96
C GLN A 183 -14.68 35.71 6.32
N TYR A 184 -14.53 34.43 6.64
CA TYR A 184 -14.12 33.98 7.96
C TYR A 184 -13.08 32.88 7.85
N VAL A 185 -12.16 32.88 8.82
CA VAL A 185 -11.33 31.72 9.14
C VAL A 185 -11.85 31.13 10.44
N GLY A 186 -12.16 29.84 10.42
CA GLY A 186 -12.58 29.09 11.60
C GLY A 186 -11.58 28.00 11.93
N ILE A 187 -11.22 27.88 13.21
CA ILE A 187 -10.52 26.73 13.76
C ILE A 187 -11.54 25.96 14.59
N GLU A 188 -12.05 24.87 14.03
CA GLU A 188 -12.94 23.94 14.71
C GLU A 188 -12.26 22.57 14.75
N VAL A 189 -11.73 22.20 15.90
CA VAL A 189 -10.98 20.95 16.08
C VAL A 189 -11.32 20.27 17.41
N TRP A 190 -11.24 18.94 17.41
CA TRP A 190 -11.30 18.14 18.63
C TRP A 190 -9.89 17.72 19.04
N GLN A 191 -9.53 17.89 20.31
CA GLN A 191 -8.25 17.45 20.85
C GLN A 191 -8.43 16.61 22.11
N VAL A 192 -7.80 15.43 22.15
CA VAL A 192 -7.72 14.63 23.39
C VAL A 192 -6.66 15.22 24.33
N LYS A 193 -5.46 15.47 23.81
CA LYS A 193 -4.39 16.16 24.52
C LYS A 193 -4.24 17.55 23.95
N ALA A 194 -4.58 18.56 24.75
CA ALA A 194 -4.38 19.96 24.38
C ALA A 194 -2.88 20.32 24.31
N GLY A 195 -2.57 21.40 23.61
CA GLY A 195 -1.21 21.95 23.52
C GLY A 195 -0.80 22.38 22.12
N SER A 196 -1.64 22.19 21.10
CA SER A 196 -1.40 22.77 19.77
C SER A 196 -1.53 24.28 19.83
N VAL A 197 -0.59 24.96 19.18
CA VAL A 197 -0.59 26.41 18.99
C VAL A 197 -0.77 26.67 17.50
N PHE A 198 -1.70 27.55 17.16
CA PHE A 198 -1.91 28.03 15.80
C PHE A 198 -1.51 29.50 15.77
N ASP A 199 -0.66 29.87 14.82
CA ASP A 199 -0.21 31.25 14.62
C ASP A 199 0.02 31.50 13.12
N ASN A 200 0.22 32.77 12.75
CA ASN A 200 0.62 33.21 11.40
C ASN A 200 -0.35 32.78 10.29
N ILE A 201 -1.65 32.83 10.56
CA ILE A 201 -2.67 32.54 9.53
C ILE A 201 -2.67 33.67 8.51
N LEU A 202 -2.19 33.36 7.30
CA LEU A 202 -2.14 34.27 6.17
C LEU A 202 -3.07 33.80 5.05
N ILE A 203 -3.89 34.72 4.53
CA ILE A 203 -4.65 34.55 3.29
C ILE A 203 -4.25 35.68 2.36
N CYS A 204 -3.69 35.34 1.21
CA CYS A 204 -3.28 36.28 0.18
C CYS A 204 -3.41 35.66 -1.21
N ASP A 205 -3.24 36.49 -2.23
CA ASP A 205 -3.31 36.15 -3.66
C ASP A 205 -1.93 36.06 -4.33
N ASP A 206 -0.86 36.42 -3.61
CA ASP A 206 0.53 36.32 -4.06
C ASP A 206 1.28 35.15 -3.38
N PRO A 207 1.59 34.07 -4.12
CA PRO A 207 2.38 32.94 -3.62
C PRO A 207 3.80 33.29 -3.18
N ASP A 208 4.45 34.26 -3.85
CA ASP A 208 5.82 34.64 -3.53
C ASP A 208 5.86 35.48 -2.26
N TYR A 209 4.87 36.35 -2.06
CA TYR A 209 4.66 37.02 -0.77
C TYR A 209 4.43 36.02 0.37
N ALA A 210 3.57 35.00 0.17
CA ALA A 210 3.34 33.97 1.17
C ALA A 210 4.64 33.23 1.54
N ARG A 211 5.46 32.86 0.54
CA ARG A 211 6.76 32.23 0.75
C ARG A 211 7.71 33.12 1.54
N HIS A 212 7.78 34.41 1.18
CA HIS A 212 8.62 35.37 1.90
C HIS A 212 8.23 35.46 3.38
N VAL A 213 6.93 35.56 3.69
CA VAL A 213 6.44 35.61 5.09
C VAL A 213 6.82 34.34 5.85
N VAL A 214 6.70 33.17 5.22
CA VAL A 214 7.12 31.91 5.83
C VAL A 214 8.63 31.91 6.05
N ASP A 215 9.46 32.30 5.08
CA ASP A 215 10.91 32.32 5.24
C ASP A 215 11.35 33.29 6.34
N GLU A 216 10.79 34.50 6.38
CA GLU A 216 11.08 35.49 7.40
C GLU A 216 10.72 34.98 8.81
N THR A 217 9.53 34.37 8.96
CA THR A 217 9.03 33.89 10.25
C THR A 217 9.71 32.60 10.69
N PHE A 218 9.90 31.66 9.76
CA PHE A 218 10.43 30.33 10.03
C PHE A 218 11.94 30.35 10.19
N ALA A 219 12.69 31.07 9.34
CA ALA A 219 14.14 31.16 9.48
C ALA A 219 14.55 31.86 10.78
N ALA A 220 13.79 32.87 11.23
CA ALA A 220 14.07 33.57 12.48
C ALA A 220 13.91 32.66 13.72
N ASN A 221 12.97 31.71 13.69
CA ASN A 221 12.55 31.00 14.89
C ASN A 221 12.96 29.52 14.92
N LYS A 222 13.18 28.87 13.77
CA LYS A 222 13.34 27.40 13.70
C LYS A 222 14.52 26.87 14.51
N GLU A 223 15.69 27.49 14.37
CA GLU A 223 16.89 27.02 15.08
C GLU A 223 16.76 27.26 16.58
N ALA A 224 16.29 28.45 16.97
CA ALA A 224 16.04 28.81 18.36
C ALA A 224 14.99 27.91 19.02
N GLU A 225 13.88 27.61 18.32
CA GLU A 225 12.85 26.67 18.78
C GLU A 225 13.43 25.28 19.00
N LYS A 226 14.17 24.76 18.01
CA LYS A 226 14.78 23.44 18.09
C LYS A 226 15.75 23.32 19.26
N GLU A 227 16.62 24.30 19.44
CA GLU A 227 17.57 24.32 20.57
C GLU A 227 16.85 24.42 21.91
N ALA A 228 15.85 25.29 22.03
CA ALA A 228 15.04 25.41 23.23
C ALA A 228 14.29 24.12 23.56
N PHE A 229 13.73 23.46 22.54
CA PHE A 229 13.02 22.19 22.67
C PHE A 229 13.95 21.06 23.12
N GLU A 230 15.11 20.90 22.48
CA GLU A 230 16.10 19.90 22.88
C GLU A 230 16.63 20.16 24.30
N GLY A 231 16.85 21.42 24.66
CA GLY A 231 17.23 21.83 26.01
C GLY A 231 16.16 21.48 27.05
N ALA A 232 14.89 21.72 26.74
CA ALA A 232 13.76 21.40 27.61
C ALA A 232 13.54 19.88 27.75
N GLU A 233 13.64 19.11 26.66
CA GLU A 233 13.57 17.64 26.69
C GLU A 233 14.70 17.04 27.53
N LYS A 234 15.94 17.54 27.40
CA LYS A 234 17.07 17.11 28.24
C LYS A 234 16.80 17.37 29.73
N LYS A 235 16.30 18.56 30.08
CA LYS A 235 15.94 18.90 31.47
C LYS A 235 14.81 18.01 31.99
N ARG A 236 13.77 17.75 31.18
CA ARG A 236 12.65 16.88 31.56
C ARG A 236 13.13 15.46 31.81
N LYS A 237 13.91 14.89 30.89
CA LYS A 237 14.46 13.55 31.01
C LYS A 237 15.35 13.40 32.24
N ALA A 238 16.22 14.39 32.52
CA ALA A 238 17.05 14.39 33.71
C ALA A 238 16.21 14.40 35.01
N ARG A 239 15.13 15.18 35.05
CA ARG A 239 14.21 15.21 36.18
C ARG A 239 13.46 13.89 36.36
N GLU A 240 12.97 13.30 35.27
CA GLU A 240 12.29 11.99 35.28
C GLU A 240 13.23 10.87 35.75
N GLU A 241 14.50 10.86 35.31
CA GLU A 241 15.52 9.91 35.76
C GLU A 241 15.85 10.09 37.24
N GLU A 242 15.96 11.33 37.73
CA GLU A 242 16.18 11.61 39.14
C GLU A 242 15.00 11.15 40.00
N GLU A 243 13.77 11.43 39.57
CA GLU A 243 12.55 11.00 40.27
C GLU A 243 12.43 9.48 40.28
N ALA A 244 12.70 8.81 39.15
CA ALA A 244 12.74 7.36 39.06
C ALA A 244 13.83 6.75 39.97
N ARG A 245 15.00 7.38 40.06
CA ARG A 245 16.07 6.96 40.98
C ARG A 245 15.61 7.08 42.44
N ARG A 246 15.05 8.22 42.83
CA ARG A 246 14.50 8.45 44.18
C ARG A 246 13.41 7.43 44.52
N ALA A 247 12.49 7.14 43.59
CA ALA A 247 11.44 6.14 43.78
C ALA A 247 12.00 4.71 43.96
N ARG A 248 13.08 4.35 43.23
CA ARG A 248 13.76 3.06 43.41
C ARG A 248 14.45 2.95 44.76
N GLU A 249 15.19 3.99 45.16
CA GLU A 249 15.86 4.05 46.46
C GLU A 249 14.86 3.97 47.62
N GLU A 250 13.74 4.69 47.53
CA GLU A 250 12.65 4.61 48.50
C GLU A 250 12.00 3.22 48.52
N GLY A 251 11.77 2.62 47.34
CA GLY A 251 11.26 1.26 47.20
C GLY A 251 12.15 0.21 47.87
N GLU A 252 13.48 0.31 47.66
CA GLU A 252 14.46 -0.53 48.34
C GLU A 252 14.46 -0.32 49.86
N ARG A 253 14.42 0.94 50.32
CA ARG A 253 14.35 1.25 51.74
C ARG A 253 13.12 0.63 52.40
N ARG A 254 11.94 0.79 51.81
CA ARG A 254 10.68 0.18 52.27
C ARG A 254 10.74 -1.36 52.24
N ARG A 255 11.50 -1.96 51.32
CA ARG A 255 11.73 -3.41 51.30
C ARG A 255 12.62 -3.85 52.46
N ARG A 256 13.74 -3.17 52.70
CA ARG A 256 14.66 -3.45 53.82
C ARG A 256 13.98 -3.29 55.18
N GLU A 257 13.13 -2.27 55.35
CA GLU A 257 12.35 -2.07 56.57
C GLU A 257 11.36 -3.24 56.80
N ARG A 258 10.63 -3.67 55.76
CA ARG A 258 9.74 -4.86 55.85
C ARG A 258 10.47 -6.15 56.15
N ASP A 259 11.66 -6.37 55.57
CA ASP A 259 12.46 -7.56 55.85
C ASP A 259 12.99 -7.57 57.28
N ARG A 260 13.34 -6.39 57.84
CA ARG A 260 13.70 -6.25 59.26
C ARG A 260 12.52 -6.57 60.19
N ASP A 261 11.33 -6.09 59.88
CA ASP A 261 10.13 -6.37 60.69
C ASP A 261 9.73 -7.85 60.64
N ARG A 262 9.75 -8.49 59.47
CA ARG A 262 9.52 -9.94 59.33
C ARG A 262 10.56 -10.79 60.07
N GLY A 263 11.83 -10.38 60.05
CA GLY A 263 12.89 -11.03 60.83
C GLY A 263 12.65 -10.91 62.34
N ARG A 264 12.11 -9.79 62.80
CA ARG A 264 11.77 -9.54 64.20
C ARG A 264 10.57 -10.38 64.66
N ASP A 265 9.54 -10.52 63.83
CA ASP A 265 8.38 -11.37 64.11
C ASP A 265 8.75 -12.86 64.13
N HIS A 266 9.61 -13.33 63.21
CA HIS A 266 10.10 -14.71 63.22
C HIS A 266 10.95 -15.04 64.46
N TYR A 267 11.71 -14.06 64.98
CA TYR A 267 12.40 -14.19 66.27
C TYR A 267 11.42 -14.23 67.45
N ARG A 268 10.35 -13.44 67.41
CA ARG A 268 9.34 -13.38 68.47
C ARG A 268 8.49 -14.64 68.54
N ASP A 269 8.15 -15.23 67.40
CA ASP A 269 7.41 -16.50 67.32
C ASP A 269 8.28 -17.69 67.74
N ARG A 270 9.57 -17.69 67.40
CA ARG A 270 10.51 -18.71 67.88
C ARG A 270 10.64 -18.69 69.41
N TYR A 271 10.70 -17.49 70.01
CA TYR A 271 10.72 -17.33 71.48
C TYR A 271 9.40 -17.70 72.15
N LYS A 272 8.25 -17.44 71.52
CA LYS A 272 6.94 -17.90 72.04
C LYS A 272 6.79 -19.41 71.98
N ARG A 273 7.26 -20.06 70.90
CA ARG A 273 7.25 -21.53 70.78
C ARG A 273 8.20 -22.21 71.78
N HIS A 274 9.32 -21.57 72.11
CA HIS A 274 10.25 -22.07 73.12
C HIS A 274 9.67 -21.98 74.55
N ARG A 275 8.87 -20.95 74.86
CA ARG A 275 8.20 -20.83 76.17
C ARG A 275 7.06 -21.81 76.41
N HIS A 276 6.52 -22.44 75.37
CA HIS A 276 5.41 -23.39 75.50
C HIS A 276 5.89 -24.84 75.76
N TYR A 277 7.19 -25.10 75.71
CA TYR A 277 7.76 -26.42 76.00
C TYR A 277 8.41 -26.55 77.39
N ASP A 278 8.51 -25.46 78.16
CA ASP A 278 9.16 -25.46 79.49
C ASP A 278 8.16 -25.48 80.66
N TYR A 279 6.91 -25.92 80.43
CA TYR A 279 5.90 -26.11 81.49
C TYR A 279 5.18 -27.47 81.37
N HIS A 280 5.95 -28.53 81.14
CA HIS A 280 5.53 -29.90 81.42
C HIS A 280 6.77 -30.78 81.62
N ASP A 281 7.43 -30.63 82.76
CA ASP A 281 8.05 -31.76 83.45
C ASP A 281 8.37 -31.40 84.91
N GLU A 282 7.95 -32.32 85.79
CA GLU A 282 8.36 -32.55 87.19
C GLU A 282 7.86 -31.56 88.27
N LEU A 283 6.95 -31.99 89.17
CA LEU A 283 7.16 -32.78 90.41
C LEU A 283 7.88 -32.00 91.52
#